data_AF-A0A2Z4IYN7-F1
#
_entry.id   AF-A0A2Z4IYN7-F1
#
_cell.length_a   1.000
_cell.length_b   1.000
_cell.length_c   1.000
_cell.angle_alpha   90.00
_cell.angle_beta   90.00
_cell.angle_gamma   90.00
#
_symmetry.space_group_name_H-M   'P 1'
#
loop_
_entity.id
_entity.type
_entity.pdbx_description
1 polymer ?
#
loop_
_entity_poly.entity_id
_entity_poly.type
_entity_poly.pdbx_seq_one_letter_code
_entity_poly.pdbx_strand_id
1 'polypeptide(L)'
;MTVRSRWSRSRTGDPASATTDAGPPTAQVTPAELEDCLRACAVHSGKLVGSLDKRRIALAEKLRELLALWATQEQAQPAATGASGLIRRGAKAVTGGTLSNELLDALLGVANKALDCGYDDELNLALLINDTVLSQRKNSRAGWRLRGRLLEAMGRPDAAVEAFDRYLGLTQEDGFGVRSKVAGLRTAQERRGELLTLLQRTVPDSAAFAAGPATDVWADGLQTHSAGDWDGARARLVGALVALDRAEAPEQEFQEALGHYLDLSTSAQHRPTPELTQAIALFAEQRRNRMRGPLDDPLFGGLQWISLGEFRNKVAGKSICLVANSGKVGESGKGAEIDGYDLVVRFNSYKIDAVHTGKRTDIHVSIHKHGFNWDRPVDIRLVFGGISNDWKYSLRNRLVPGAQKFLGDESLRWPLRNIGKLGNDVWPAIPTSGFNMLWLLDFLDVSPTLDLIGFDFYESGAYRIDAAMKMPITSVHEYTSEKAWVMERAQSVSGMRISLR
;
A
#
# COMPACT_ATOMS: atom_id res chain seq x y z
N MET A 1 32.24 22.88 -5.54
CA MET A 1 30.96 22.53 -6.21
C MET A 1 29.84 22.85 -5.24
N THR A 2 29.08 23.89 -5.53
CA THR A 2 28.08 24.49 -4.63
C THR A 2 26.83 23.62 -4.61
N VAL A 3 26.57 22.95 -3.48
CA VAL A 3 25.32 22.22 -3.23
C VAL A 3 24.21 23.26 -3.03
N ARG A 4 23.28 23.36 -3.99
CA ARG A 4 22.08 24.17 -3.83
C ARG A 4 21.20 23.56 -2.73
N SER A 5 21.08 24.28 -1.62
CA SER A 5 20.07 24.08 -0.58
C SER A 5 18.69 23.95 -1.22
N ARG A 6 17.98 22.85 -0.92
CA ARG A 6 16.60 22.57 -1.36
C ARG A 6 15.56 23.07 -0.35
N TRP A 7 15.96 23.85 0.65
CA TRP A 7 15.03 24.51 1.56
C TRP A 7 14.42 25.71 0.83
N SER A 8 13.28 25.49 0.18
CA SER A 8 12.50 26.56 -0.40
C SER A 8 12.05 27.50 0.72
N ARG A 9 12.60 28.73 0.73
CA ARG A 9 11.91 29.85 1.36
C ARG A 9 10.52 29.93 0.73
N SER A 10 9.48 30.11 1.56
CA SER A 10 8.16 30.48 1.08
C SER A 10 8.30 31.64 0.08
N ARG A 11 7.82 31.42 -1.14
CA ARG A 11 7.75 32.46 -2.17
C ARG A 11 6.69 33.45 -1.69
N THR A 12 7.14 34.62 -1.24
CA THR A 12 6.27 35.78 -1.07
C THR A 12 5.64 36.12 -2.41
N GLY A 13 4.36 35.78 -2.60
CA GLY A 13 3.60 36.19 -3.79
C GLY A 13 2.48 35.28 -4.28
N ASP A 14 2.25 34.10 -3.70
CA ASP A 14 1.03 33.32 -4.04
C ASP A 14 -0.17 33.83 -3.23
N PRO A 15 -1.37 33.97 -3.84
CA PRO A 15 -2.55 34.44 -3.14
C PRO A 15 -2.93 33.41 -2.07
N ALA A 16 -2.72 33.82 -0.82
CA ALA A 16 -3.14 33.20 0.43
C ALA A 16 -4.01 31.94 0.24
N SER A 17 -3.37 30.76 0.27
CA SER A 17 -4.05 29.59 0.81
C SER A 17 -4.52 30.01 2.20
N ALA A 18 -5.83 30.07 2.42
CA ALA A 18 -6.39 30.44 3.70
C ALA A 18 -5.72 29.57 4.78
N THR A 19 -4.83 30.19 5.55
CA THR A 19 -4.28 29.61 6.76
C THR A 19 -5.46 29.42 7.68
N THR A 20 -5.96 28.19 7.77
CA THR A 20 -6.85 27.83 8.85
C THR A 20 -6.02 27.96 10.12
N ASP A 21 -6.41 28.87 11.02
CA ASP A 21 -5.90 29.04 12.40
C ASP A 21 -6.00 27.77 13.29
N ALA A 22 -6.35 26.63 12.69
CA ALA A 22 -6.38 25.34 13.34
C ALA A 22 -4.96 24.79 13.41
N GLY A 23 -4.51 24.45 14.62
CA GLY A 23 -3.26 23.72 14.83
C GLY A 23 -3.18 22.41 14.04
N PRO A 24 -2.04 21.71 14.10
CA PRO A 24 -1.78 20.60 13.20
C PRO A 24 -2.80 19.46 13.41
N PRO A 25 -3.25 18.77 12.35
CA PRO A 25 -4.43 17.90 12.39
C PRO A 25 -4.27 16.71 13.34
N THR A 26 -5.20 16.52 14.27
CA THR A 26 -5.13 15.49 15.33
C THR A 26 -6.08 14.32 15.07
N ALA A 27 -6.02 13.29 15.92
CA ALA A 27 -7.00 12.20 15.88
C ALA A 27 -8.43 12.64 16.28
N GLN A 28 -8.58 13.80 16.91
CA GLN A 28 -9.88 14.35 17.30
C GLN A 28 -10.63 14.88 16.08
N VAL A 29 -11.88 14.48 15.95
CA VAL A 29 -12.76 14.92 14.87
C VAL A 29 -13.17 16.36 15.13
N THR A 30 -12.87 17.25 14.19
CA THR A 30 -13.38 18.62 14.22
C THR A 30 -14.83 18.58 13.71
N PRO A 31 -15.83 19.04 14.48
CA PRO A 31 -17.20 19.05 14.01
C PRO A 31 -17.32 19.85 12.70
N ALA A 32 -17.88 19.22 11.68
CA ALA A 32 -18.04 19.83 10.36
C ALA A 32 -19.45 19.58 9.82
N GLU A 33 -20.10 20.65 9.36
CA GLU A 33 -21.44 20.60 8.76
C GLU A 33 -21.39 20.04 7.34
N LEU A 34 -22.42 19.28 6.97
CA LEU A 34 -22.51 18.63 5.66
C LEU A 34 -22.53 19.65 4.51
N GLU A 35 -23.27 20.74 4.68
CA GLU A 35 -23.40 21.80 3.67
C GLU A 35 -22.05 22.47 3.35
N ASP A 36 -21.24 22.77 4.38
CA ASP A 36 -19.93 23.39 4.19
C ASP A 36 -18.94 22.43 3.51
N CYS A 37 -18.99 21.14 3.86
CA CYS A 37 -18.22 20.10 3.18
C CYS A 37 -18.60 19.98 1.71
N LEU A 38 -19.90 19.97 1.38
CA LEU A 38 -20.37 19.91 -0.01
C LEU A 38 -20.00 21.16 -0.80
N ARG A 39 -20.06 22.35 -0.18
CA ARG A 39 -19.57 23.60 -0.78
C ARG A 39 -18.08 23.53 -1.08
N ALA A 40 -17.27 23.02 -0.15
CA ALA A 40 -15.84 22.82 -0.37
C ALA A 40 -15.58 21.83 -1.52
N CYS A 41 -16.35 20.73 -1.61
CA CYS A 41 -16.28 19.80 -2.73
C CYS A 41 -16.59 20.47 -4.07
N ALA A 42 -17.62 21.32 -4.13
CA ALA A 42 -17.98 22.07 -5.34
C ALA A 42 -16.88 23.02 -5.78
N VAL A 43 -16.33 23.80 -4.85
CA VAL A 43 -15.19 24.70 -5.11
C VAL A 43 -13.99 23.91 -5.63
N HIS A 44 -13.66 22.79 -4.99
CA HIS A 44 -12.52 21.96 -5.39
C HIS A 44 -12.74 21.31 -6.75
N SER A 45 -13.96 20.88 -7.06
CA SER A 45 -14.30 20.35 -8.39
C SER A 45 -14.01 21.35 -9.50
N GLY A 46 -14.26 22.64 -9.27
CA GLY A 46 -13.96 23.71 -10.21
C GLY A 46 -12.46 23.91 -10.42
N LYS A 47 -11.65 23.82 -9.35
CA LYS A 47 -10.19 23.96 -9.42
C LYS A 47 -9.50 22.88 -10.26
N LEU A 48 -10.10 21.68 -10.33
CA LEU A 48 -9.49 20.53 -11.02
C LEU A 48 -9.81 20.48 -12.53
N VAL A 49 -10.63 21.41 -13.04
CA VAL A 49 -10.95 21.51 -14.46
C VAL A 49 -9.68 21.77 -15.26
N GLY A 50 -9.42 20.93 -16.26
CA GLY A 50 -8.23 21.05 -17.12
C GLY A 50 -6.93 20.52 -16.52
N SER A 51 -6.97 19.85 -15.36
CA SER A 51 -5.79 19.17 -14.80
C SER A 51 -5.26 18.09 -15.75
N LEU A 52 -3.93 18.04 -15.94
CA LEU A 52 -3.25 16.98 -16.70
C LEU A 52 -2.83 15.79 -15.81
N ASP A 53 -2.92 15.92 -14.48
CA ASP A 53 -2.63 14.82 -13.55
C ASP A 53 -3.81 13.83 -13.52
N LYS A 54 -3.54 12.58 -13.92
CA LYS A 54 -4.52 11.47 -13.93
C LYS A 54 -5.21 11.25 -12.59
N ARG A 55 -4.53 11.48 -11.46
CA ARG A 55 -5.11 11.31 -10.12
C ARG A 55 -6.12 12.41 -9.82
N ARG A 56 -5.79 13.66 -10.18
CA ARG A 56 -6.71 14.80 -10.08
C ARG A 56 -7.89 14.70 -11.04
N ILE A 57 -7.70 14.12 -12.23
CA ILE A 57 -8.81 13.81 -13.15
C ILE A 57 -9.79 12.83 -12.50
N ALA A 58 -9.29 11.73 -11.93
CA ALA A 58 -10.13 10.75 -11.24
C ALA A 58 -10.84 11.34 -10.00
N LEU A 59 -10.19 12.26 -9.28
CA LEU A 59 -10.81 13.01 -8.20
C LEU A 59 -11.93 13.92 -8.73
N ALA A 60 -11.70 14.65 -9.81
CA ALA A 60 -12.69 15.53 -10.43
C ALA A 60 -13.92 14.76 -10.93
N GLU A 61 -13.75 13.53 -11.42
CA GLU A 61 -14.87 12.63 -11.73
C GLU A 61 -15.69 12.30 -10.49
N LYS A 62 -15.04 11.88 -9.39
CA LYS A 62 -15.75 11.56 -8.15
C LYS A 62 -16.43 12.76 -7.50
N LEU A 63 -15.84 13.94 -7.59
CA LEU A 63 -16.47 15.17 -7.12
C LEU A 63 -17.74 15.48 -7.93
N ARG A 64 -17.71 15.33 -9.26
CA ARG A 64 -18.90 15.51 -10.11
C ARG A 64 -20.00 14.50 -9.80
N GLU A 65 -19.65 13.22 -9.61
CA GLU A 65 -20.60 12.18 -9.20
C GLU A 65 -21.27 12.53 -7.86
N LEU A 66 -20.49 12.93 -6.85
CA LEU A 66 -20.98 13.35 -5.53
C LEU A 66 -21.96 14.53 -5.63
N LEU A 67 -21.58 15.57 -6.39
CA LEU A 67 -22.39 16.79 -6.51
C LEU A 67 -23.68 16.54 -7.29
N ALA A 68 -23.64 15.68 -8.32
CA ALA A 68 -24.83 15.25 -9.04
C ALA A 68 -25.78 14.46 -8.12
N LEU A 69 -25.25 13.54 -7.32
CA LEU A 69 -26.04 12.79 -6.34
C LEU A 69 -26.73 13.73 -5.34
N TRP A 70 -26.00 14.71 -4.79
CA TRP A 70 -26.55 15.70 -3.88
C TRP A 70 -27.68 16.53 -4.52
N ALA A 71 -27.47 17.04 -5.73
CA ALA A 71 -28.47 17.83 -6.45
C ALA A 71 -29.78 17.07 -6.67
N THR A 72 -29.71 15.77 -6.97
CA THR A 72 -30.91 14.93 -7.13
C THR A 72 -31.66 14.69 -5.81
N GLN A 73 -30.95 14.64 -4.67
CA GLN A 73 -31.56 14.46 -3.34
C GLN A 73 -32.25 15.74 -2.83
N GLU A 74 -31.70 16.92 -3.10
CA GLU A 74 -32.36 18.20 -2.80
C GLU A 74 -33.67 18.37 -3.59
N GLN A 75 -33.68 17.96 -4.86
CA GLN A 75 -34.88 18.07 -5.72
C GLN A 75 -36.00 17.09 -5.33
N ALA A 76 -35.68 15.98 -4.68
CA ALA A 76 -36.65 14.97 -4.24
C ALA A 76 -37.33 15.30 -2.90
N GLN A 77 -36.87 16.32 -2.17
CA GLN A 77 -37.58 16.81 -0.98
C GLN A 77 -38.78 17.67 -1.40
N PRO A 78 -40.02 17.34 -1.01
CA PRO A 78 -41.18 18.11 -1.43
C PRO A 78 -41.07 19.54 -0.91
N ALA A 79 -41.16 20.51 -1.82
CA ALA A 79 -41.28 21.92 -1.48
C ALA A 79 -42.43 22.09 -0.49
N ALA A 80 -42.15 22.68 0.68
CA ALA A 80 -43.18 23.06 1.62
C ALA A 80 -44.18 23.97 0.90
N THR A 81 -45.39 23.46 0.68
CA THR A 81 -46.49 24.21 0.08
C THR A 81 -46.89 25.34 1.02
N GLY A 82 -46.42 26.54 0.73
CA GLY A 82 -46.74 27.73 1.52
C GLY A 82 -46.49 29.00 0.71
N ALA A 83 -47.42 29.32 -0.19
CA ALA A 83 -47.45 30.61 -0.86
C ALA A 83 -47.84 31.70 0.15
N SER A 84 -46.88 32.52 0.57
CA SER A 84 -47.07 33.93 0.94
C SER A 84 -45.73 34.66 1.15
N GLY A 85 -45.46 35.60 0.25
CA GLY A 85 -44.89 36.94 0.52
C GLY A 85 -43.61 37.11 1.36
N LEU A 86 -42.56 37.56 0.66
CA LEU A 86 -41.59 38.61 1.03
C LEU A 86 -40.86 38.59 2.39
N ILE A 87 -39.52 38.58 2.25
CA ILE A 87 -38.47 39.08 3.16
C ILE A 87 -38.42 38.46 4.56
N ARG A 88 -37.47 37.52 4.74
CA ARG A 88 -36.71 37.42 5.98
C ARG A 88 -35.30 36.88 5.73
N ARG A 89 -34.29 37.75 5.83
CA ARG A 89 -32.96 37.37 6.32
C ARG A 89 -33.16 36.79 7.72
N GLY A 90 -32.70 35.58 7.95
CA GLY A 90 -32.80 34.93 9.25
C GLY A 90 -32.40 33.48 9.15
N ALA A 91 -31.21 33.17 9.65
CA ALA A 91 -30.69 31.83 9.84
C ALA A 91 -31.78 30.91 10.39
N LYS A 92 -32.04 29.81 9.69
CA LYS A 92 -32.70 28.65 10.27
C LYS A 92 -31.78 27.46 10.00
N ALA A 93 -31.04 27.10 11.05
CA ALA A 93 -30.27 25.88 11.11
C ALA A 93 -31.17 24.71 10.75
N VAL A 94 -30.86 24.05 9.63
CA VAL A 94 -31.43 22.75 9.29
C VAL A 94 -30.68 21.74 10.14
N THR A 95 -31.15 21.54 11.36
CA THR A 95 -30.69 20.44 12.20
C THR A 95 -31.18 19.12 11.60
N GLY A 96 -30.23 18.28 11.16
CA GLY A 96 -30.33 16.83 11.36
C GLY A 96 -30.92 16.00 10.23
N GLY A 97 -30.54 16.25 8.98
CA GLY A 97 -30.65 15.22 7.93
C GLY A 97 -29.58 14.14 8.16
N THR A 98 -29.99 12.94 8.59
CA THR A 98 -29.06 11.82 8.73
C THR A 98 -28.44 11.50 7.38
N LEU A 99 -27.09 11.49 7.31
CA LEU A 99 -26.34 11.18 6.09
C LEU A 99 -26.79 9.85 5.49
N SER A 100 -27.34 9.86 4.27
CA SER A 100 -27.75 8.64 3.56
C SER A 100 -26.55 7.72 3.28
N ASN A 101 -26.78 6.41 3.13
CA ASN A 101 -25.69 5.46 2.85
C ASN A 101 -24.99 5.77 1.52
N GLU A 102 -25.76 6.12 0.49
CA GLU A 102 -25.23 6.47 -0.84
C GLU A 102 -24.36 7.73 -0.78
N LEU A 103 -24.81 8.76 -0.06
CA LEU A 103 -24.04 10.00 0.09
C LEU A 103 -22.79 9.78 0.95
N LEU A 104 -22.86 8.92 1.98
CA LEU A 104 -21.68 8.49 2.73
C LEU A 104 -20.65 7.81 1.82
N ASP A 105 -21.08 6.85 1.01
CA ASP A 105 -20.19 6.11 0.14
C ASP A 105 -19.55 7.01 -0.93
N ALA A 106 -20.32 7.96 -1.46
CA ALA A 106 -19.82 8.98 -2.39
C ALA A 106 -18.76 9.90 -1.73
N LEU A 107 -19.02 10.39 -0.52
CA LEU A 107 -18.08 11.21 0.26
C LEU A 107 -16.79 10.44 0.55
N LEU A 108 -16.90 9.19 1.04
CA LEU A 108 -15.74 8.32 1.25
C LEU A 108 -14.98 8.06 -0.05
N GLY A 109 -15.68 7.91 -1.17
CA GLY A 109 -15.08 7.76 -2.51
C GLY A 109 -14.24 8.98 -2.91
N VAL A 110 -14.78 10.18 -2.74
CA VAL A 110 -14.06 11.44 -2.98
C VAL A 110 -12.84 11.56 -2.06
N ALA A 111 -13.01 11.34 -0.76
CA ALA A 111 -11.93 11.47 0.20
C ALA A 111 -10.78 10.46 -0.06
N ASN A 112 -11.10 9.23 -0.49
CA ASN A 112 -10.09 8.28 -0.91
C ASN A 112 -9.32 8.75 -2.16
N LYS A 113 -10.01 9.35 -3.14
CA LYS A 113 -9.34 9.88 -4.34
C LYS A 113 -8.51 11.13 -4.06
N ALA A 114 -8.97 11.96 -3.14
CA ALA A 114 -8.23 13.12 -2.67
C ALA A 114 -6.96 12.69 -1.91
N LEU A 115 -7.07 11.67 -1.05
CA LEU A 115 -5.92 11.01 -0.44
C LEU A 115 -4.94 10.42 -1.49
N ASP A 116 -5.44 9.77 -2.55
CA ASP A 116 -4.59 9.22 -3.63
C ASP A 116 -3.78 10.33 -4.36
N CYS A 117 -4.29 11.56 -4.42
CA CYS A 117 -3.59 12.70 -5.02
C CYS A 117 -2.37 13.10 -4.18
N GLY A 118 -2.55 13.19 -2.86
CA GLY A 118 -1.46 13.41 -1.90
C GLY A 118 -0.85 14.81 -1.89
N TYR A 119 -1.52 15.81 -2.48
CA TYR A 119 -1.14 17.22 -2.34
C TYR A 119 -1.91 17.86 -1.19
N ASP A 120 -1.35 18.90 -0.57
CA ASP A 120 -1.90 19.54 0.65
C ASP A 120 -3.37 19.94 0.51
N ASP A 121 -3.71 20.62 -0.58
CA ASP A 121 -5.09 21.02 -0.90
C ASP A 121 -6.07 19.83 -0.90
N GLU A 122 -5.70 18.73 -1.55
CA GLU A 122 -6.53 17.53 -1.62
C GLU A 122 -6.56 16.77 -0.27
N LEU A 123 -5.44 16.74 0.46
CA LEU A 123 -5.40 16.15 1.80
C LEU A 123 -6.29 16.91 2.79
N ASN A 124 -6.30 18.25 2.72
CA ASN A 124 -7.18 19.09 3.52
C ASN A 124 -8.65 18.89 3.16
N LEU A 125 -8.99 18.78 1.87
CA LEU A 125 -10.35 18.42 1.46
C LEU A 125 -10.75 17.04 2.00
N ALA A 126 -9.87 16.04 1.90
CA ALA A 126 -10.15 14.70 2.39
C ALA A 126 -10.34 14.66 3.91
N LEU A 127 -9.58 15.47 4.66
CA LEU A 127 -9.74 15.62 6.10
C LEU A 127 -11.09 16.26 6.45
N LEU A 128 -11.48 17.34 5.77
CA LEU A 128 -12.81 17.96 5.95
C LEU A 128 -13.94 16.96 5.70
N ILE A 129 -13.86 16.20 4.60
CA ILE A 129 -14.85 15.15 4.31
C ILE A 129 -14.86 14.08 5.41
N ASN A 130 -13.69 13.66 5.88
CA ASN A 130 -13.57 12.68 6.96
C ASN A 130 -14.21 13.19 8.26
N ASP A 131 -13.97 14.45 8.60
CA ASP A 131 -14.55 15.13 9.76
C ASP A 131 -16.08 15.21 9.67
N THR A 132 -16.63 15.55 8.50
CA THR A 132 -18.08 15.53 8.26
C THR A 132 -18.65 14.11 8.41
N VAL A 133 -17.99 13.11 7.82
CA VAL A 133 -18.42 11.70 7.92
C VAL A 133 -18.44 11.24 9.38
N LEU A 134 -17.40 11.54 10.16
CA LEU A 134 -17.31 11.11 11.56
C LEU A 134 -18.18 11.97 12.50
N SER A 135 -18.48 13.21 12.14
CA SER A 135 -19.47 14.05 12.84
C SER A 135 -20.87 13.46 12.73
N GLN A 136 -21.26 13.00 11.54
CA GLN A 136 -22.57 12.40 11.27
C GLN A 136 -22.64 10.92 11.71
N ARG A 137 -21.54 10.17 11.60
CA ARG A 137 -21.45 8.74 11.93
C ARG A 137 -20.20 8.42 12.75
N LYS A 138 -20.29 8.71 14.06
CA LYS A 138 -19.19 8.55 15.03
C LYS A 138 -18.54 7.15 15.04
N ASN A 139 -19.31 6.11 14.73
CA ASN A 139 -18.86 4.70 14.71
C ASN A 139 -18.57 4.17 13.29
N SER A 140 -18.32 5.05 12.31
CA SER A 140 -17.97 4.63 10.95
C SER A 140 -16.58 3.97 10.91
N ARG A 141 -16.55 2.64 10.75
CA ARG A 141 -15.30 1.87 10.54
C ARG A 141 -14.49 2.41 9.37
N ALA A 142 -15.16 2.67 8.25
CA ALA A 142 -14.51 3.22 7.05
C ALA A 142 -13.97 4.64 7.31
N GLY A 143 -14.69 5.45 8.09
CA GLY A 143 -14.27 6.79 8.49
C GLY A 143 -13.00 6.78 9.35
N TRP A 144 -12.95 5.96 10.40
CA TRP A 144 -11.76 5.86 11.26
C TRP A 144 -10.54 5.30 10.52
N ARG A 145 -10.73 4.31 9.65
CA ARG A 145 -9.64 3.78 8.81
C ARG A 145 -9.12 4.84 7.82
N LEU A 146 -10.02 5.61 7.20
CA LEU A 146 -9.64 6.72 6.32
C LEU A 146 -8.88 7.81 7.11
N ARG A 147 -9.33 8.13 8.33
CA ARG A 147 -8.67 9.10 9.20
C ARG A 147 -7.22 8.71 9.52
N GLY A 148 -6.99 7.46 9.91
CA GLY A 148 -5.64 6.96 10.17
C GLY A 148 -4.73 7.09 8.95
N ARG A 149 -5.23 6.75 7.75
CA ARG A 149 -4.47 6.91 6.49
C ARG A 149 -4.19 8.37 6.14
N LEU A 150 -5.13 9.27 6.40
CA LEU A 150 -4.96 10.71 6.15
C LEU A 150 -3.89 11.30 7.08
N LEU A 151 -3.99 11.02 8.38
CA LEU A 151 -3.02 11.48 9.37
C LEU A 151 -1.63 10.91 9.08
N GLU A 152 -1.53 9.66 8.63
CA GLU A 152 -0.27 9.09 8.17
C GLU A 152 0.30 9.85 6.96
N ALA A 153 -0.52 10.12 5.94
CA ALA A 153 -0.10 10.86 4.76
C ALA A 153 0.34 12.29 5.08
N MET A 154 -0.33 12.93 6.04
CA MET A 154 0.01 14.25 6.59
C MET A 154 1.21 14.21 7.56
N GLY A 155 1.84 13.05 7.77
CA GLY A 155 3.03 12.93 8.62
C GLY A 155 2.75 13.03 10.12
N ARG A 156 1.55 12.64 10.59
CA ARG A 156 1.16 12.63 12.01
C ARG A 156 1.00 11.20 12.53
N PRO A 157 2.10 10.47 12.79
CA PRO A 157 2.05 9.04 13.13
C PRO A 157 1.32 8.75 14.44
N ASP A 158 1.45 9.57 15.48
CA ASP A 158 0.76 9.37 16.77
C ASP A 158 -0.75 9.48 16.61
N ALA A 159 -1.19 10.55 15.96
CA ALA A 159 -2.59 10.76 15.63
C ALA A 159 -3.14 9.65 14.71
N ALA A 160 -2.32 9.15 13.78
CA ALA A 160 -2.69 8.03 12.92
C ALA A 160 -2.90 6.73 13.70
N VAL A 161 -2.01 6.42 14.66
CA VAL A 161 -2.13 5.27 15.57
C VAL A 161 -3.45 5.35 16.34
N GLU A 162 -3.77 6.50 16.96
CA GLU A 162 -5.02 6.68 17.70
C GLU A 162 -6.26 6.45 16.82
N ALA A 163 -6.26 6.97 15.59
CA ALA A 163 -7.35 6.78 14.65
C ALA A 163 -7.49 5.31 14.19
N PHE A 164 -6.37 4.62 13.98
CA PHE A 164 -6.37 3.20 13.65
C PHE A 164 -6.80 2.32 14.83
N ASP A 165 -6.43 2.65 16.07
CA ASP A 165 -6.90 1.96 17.26
C ASP A 165 -8.43 2.07 17.41
N ARG A 166 -9.00 3.25 17.13
CA ARG A 166 -10.46 3.42 17.09
C ARG A 166 -11.11 2.56 16.00
N TYR A 167 -10.50 2.44 14.83
CA TYR A 167 -10.96 1.52 13.79
C TYR A 167 -10.91 0.05 14.26
N LEU A 168 -9.79 -0.37 14.86
CA LEU A 168 -9.61 -1.73 15.37
C LEU A 168 -10.60 -2.06 16.49
N GLY A 169 -10.93 -1.10 17.34
CA GLY A 169 -11.97 -1.26 18.38
C GLY A 169 -13.38 -1.49 17.82
N LEU A 170 -13.62 -1.16 16.55
CA LEU A 170 -14.91 -1.34 15.88
C LEU A 170 -14.97 -2.60 15.00
N THR A 171 -13.90 -3.39 14.87
CA THR A 171 -13.85 -4.58 14.00
C THR A 171 -13.19 -5.78 14.69
N GLN A 172 -13.75 -6.97 14.50
CA GLN A 172 -13.12 -8.22 14.98
C GLN A 172 -12.12 -8.79 13.96
N GLU A 173 -12.42 -8.61 12.67
CA GLU A 173 -11.53 -9.02 11.57
C GLU A 173 -10.69 -7.83 11.09
N ASP A 174 -9.38 -8.04 10.97
CA ASP A 174 -8.43 -7.09 10.41
C ASP A 174 -8.12 -7.43 8.94
N GLY A 175 -9.14 -7.30 8.09
CA GLY A 175 -9.02 -7.59 6.65
C GLY A 175 -8.05 -6.66 5.89
N PHE A 176 -7.54 -5.60 6.54
CA PHE A 176 -6.64 -4.63 5.94
C PHE A 176 -5.23 -4.63 6.58
N GLY A 177 -4.95 -5.51 7.54
CA GLY A 177 -3.65 -5.60 8.22
C GLY A 177 -3.27 -4.36 9.06
N VAL A 178 -4.27 -3.62 9.56
CA VAL A 178 -4.08 -2.39 10.34
C VAL A 178 -3.36 -2.65 11.67
N ARG A 179 -3.54 -3.83 12.29
CA ARG A 179 -2.86 -4.15 13.56
C ARG A 179 -1.34 -4.19 13.42
N SER A 180 -0.85 -4.82 12.36
CA SER A 180 0.59 -4.85 12.03
C SER A 180 1.10 -3.43 11.73
N LYS A 181 0.30 -2.63 11.00
CA LYS A 181 0.63 -1.24 10.72
C LYS A 181 0.77 -0.40 12.00
N VAL A 182 -0.19 -0.50 12.92
CA VAL A 182 -0.16 0.21 14.21
C VAL A 182 1.06 -0.20 15.03
N ALA A 183 1.35 -1.50 15.11
CA ALA A 183 2.56 -1.97 15.77
C ALA A 183 3.83 -1.36 15.15
N GLY A 184 3.88 -1.23 13.82
CA GLY A 184 5.00 -0.60 13.10
C GLY A 184 5.20 0.85 13.42
N LEU A 185 4.10 1.60 13.48
CA LEU A 185 4.14 3.02 13.82
C LEU A 185 4.61 3.22 15.27
N ARG A 186 4.11 2.41 16.22
CA ARG A 186 4.55 2.46 17.62
C ARG A 186 6.02 2.13 17.80
N THR A 187 6.48 1.02 17.21
CA THR A 187 7.92 0.67 17.26
C THR A 187 8.78 1.74 16.58
N ALA A 188 8.30 2.36 15.50
CA ALA A 188 9.02 3.48 14.89
C ALA A 188 9.13 4.68 15.83
N GLN A 189 8.07 5.02 16.56
CA GLN A 189 8.10 6.10 17.56
C GLN A 189 9.04 5.80 18.72
N GLU A 190 9.03 4.56 19.22
CA GLU A 190 9.99 4.10 20.24
C GLU A 190 11.44 4.28 19.77
N ARG A 191 11.76 3.81 18.56
CA ARG A 191 13.11 3.95 17.98
C ARG A 191 13.51 5.40 17.72
N ARG A 192 12.55 6.27 17.38
CA ARG A 192 12.77 7.72 17.29
C ARG A 192 13.13 8.32 18.66
N GLY A 193 12.41 7.96 19.71
CA GLY A 193 12.71 8.39 21.08
C GLY A 193 14.08 7.91 21.58
N GLU A 194 14.44 6.65 21.31
CA GLU A 194 15.76 6.09 21.60
C GLU A 194 16.87 6.84 20.85
N LEU A 195 16.65 7.14 19.57
CA LEU A 195 17.60 7.88 18.75
C LEU A 195 17.82 9.30 19.28
N LEU A 196 16.75 10.03 19.60
CA LEU A 196 16.86 11.38 20.16
C LEU A 196 17.58 11.37 21.51
N THR A 197 17.27 10.40 22.37
CA THR A 197 17.96 10.22 23.65
C THR A 197 19.45 9.96 23.46
N LEU A 198 19.81 9.09 22.51
CA LEU A 198 21.20 8.81 22.15
C LEU A 198 21.91 10.08 21.65
N LEU A 199 21.29 10.85 20.76
CA LEU A 199 21.87 12.08 20.23
C LEU A 199 22.09 13.13 21.33
N GLN A 200 21.09 13.35 22.19
CA GLN A 200 21.20 14.31 23.31
C GLN A 200 22.29 13.90 24.31
N ARG A 201 22.43 12.60 24.60
CA ARG A 201 23.52 12.10 25.46
C ARG A 201 24.89 12.30 24.83
N THR A 202 24.99 12.11 23.51
CA THR A 202 26.25 12.23 22.76
C THR A 202 26.64 13.69 22.53
N VAL A 203 25.65 14.60 22.53
CA VAL A 203 25.81 16.03 22.21
C VAL A 203 25.09 16.87 23.29
N PRO A 204 25.60 16.92 24.53
CA PRO A 204 24.88 17.54 25.66
C PRO A 204 24.56 19.02 25.43
N ASP A 205 25.42 19.76 24.72
CA ASP A 205 25.23 21.18 24.39
C ASP A 205 24.01 21.42 23.49
N SER A 206 23.43 20.38 22.87
CA SER A 206 22.21 20.50 22.07
C SER A 206 21.02 21.00 22.89
N ALA A 207 21.03 20.80 24.21
CA ALA A 207 19.95 21.23 25.10
C ALA A 207 19.71 22.74 25.04
N ALA A 208 20.76 23.55 24.84
CA ALA A 208 20.66 25.01 24.72
C ALA A 208 19.87 25.45 23.47
N PHE A 209 19.78 24.59 22.46
CA PHE A 209 19.18 24.89 21.16
C PHE A 209 17.81 24.21 20.95
N ALA A 210 17.36 23.40 21.90
CA ALA A 210 16.12 22.62 21.82
C ALA A 210 14.83 23.43 22.12
N ALA A 211 14.95 24.74 22.40
CA ALA A 211 13.81 25.61 22.75
C ALA A 211 13.49 26.67 21.68
N GLY A 212 14.37 26.87 20.69
CA GLY A 212 14.17 27.85 19.62
C GLY A 212 13.35 27.30 18.44
N PRO A 213 12.94 28.16 17.49
CA PRO A 213 12.33 27.72 16.24
C PRO A 213 13.27 26.77 15.50
N ALA A 214 12.83 25.54 15.27
CA ALA A 214 13.71 24.48 14.77
C ALA A 214 14.36 24.83 13.43
N THR A 215 13.62 25.48 12.53
CA THR A 215 14.11 25.91 11.21
C THR A 215 15.25 26.92 11.31
N ASP A 216 15.14 27.89 12.23
CA ASP A 216 16.15 28.93 12.42
C ASP A 216 17.41 28.32 13.05
N VAL A 217 17.23 27.51 14.10
CA VAL A 217 18.34 26.78 14.75
C VAL A 217 19.05 25.85 13.77
N TRP A 218 18.30 25.18 12.88
CA TRP A 218 18.87 24.33 11.84
C TRP A 218 19.70 25.14 10.83
N ALA A 219 19.18 26.27 10.36
CA ALA A 219 19.88 27.16 9.44
C ALA A 219 21.19 27.68 10.03
N ASP A 220 21.16 28.12 11.29
CA ASP A 220 22.34 28.54 12.03
C ASP A 220 23.35 27.41 12.14
N GLY A 221 22.91 26.18 12.44
CA GLY A 221 23.77 25.00 12.49
C GLY A 221 24.50 24.73 11.17
N LEU A 222 23.82 24.87 10.03
CA LEU A 222 24.45 24.71 8.71
C LEU A 222 25.45 25.84 8.39
N GLN A 223 25.17 27.07 8.85
CA GLN A 223 26.10 28.18 8.72
C GLN A 223 27.35 27.96 9.59
N THR A 224 27.19 27.50 10.82
CA THR A 224 28.30 27.14 11.73
C THR A 224 29.16 26.03 11.14
N HIS A 225 28.54 24.99 10.54
CA HIS A 225 29.27 23.92 9.85
C HIS A 225 30.06 24.47 8.66
N SER A 226 29.46 25.35 7.87
CA SER A 226 30.12 25.97 6.71
C SER A 226 31.29 26.88 7.09
N ALA A 227 31.27 27.42 8.32
CA ALA A 227 32.37 28.19 8.91
C ALA A 227 33.49 27.31 9.48
N GLY A 228 33.34 25.98 9.46
CA GLY A 228 34.33 25.01 9.93
C GLY A 228 34.20 24.61 11.41
N ASP A 229 33.22 25.14 12.14
CA ASP A 229 32.94 24.74 13.52
C ASP A 229 31.94 23.59 13.55
N TRP A 230 32.44 22.36 13.56
CA TRP A 230 31.58 21.18 13.53
C TRP A 230 30.91 20.89 14.88
N ASP A 231 31.58 21.12 16.00
CA ASP A 231 31.01 20.84 17.32
C ASP A 231 29.85 21.80 17.63
N GLY A 232 30.04 23.10 17.33
CA GLY A 232 28.97 24.10 17.44
C GLY A 232 27.82 23.86 16.47
N ALA A 233 28.10 23.34 15.26
CA ALA A 233 27.06 22.94 14.32
C ALA A 233 26.27 21.74 14.83
N ARG A 234 26.96 20.71 15.32
CA ARG A 234 26.34 19.48 15.83
C ARG A 234 25.38 19.76 16.97
N ALA A 235 25.75 20.62 17.91
CA ALA A 235 24.87 21.04 19.01
C ALA A 235 23.56 21.67 18.49
N ARG A 236 23.65 22.57 17.51
CA ARG A 236 22.48 23.24 16.90
C ARG A 236 21.61 22.26 16.12
N LEU A 237 22.21 21.43 15.25
CA LEU A 237 21.47 20.48 14.42
C LEU A 237 20.73 19.44 15.28
N VAL A 238 21.38 18.89 16.32
CA VAL A 238 20.70 17.98 17.26
C VAL A 238 19.61 18.72 18.06
N GLY A 239 19.87 19.95 18.50
CA GLY A 239 18.88 20.76 19.21
C GLY A 239 17.64 21.03 18.35
N ALA A 240 17.82 21.32 17.07
CA ALA A 240 16.74 21.49 16.11
C ALA A 240 15.94 20.20 15.88
N LEU A 241 16.57 19.01 15.82
CA LEU A 241 15.84 17.73 15.77
C LEU A 241 14.93 17.53 16.99
N VAL A 242 15.44 17.87 18.19
CA VAL A 242 14.65 17.82 19.43
C VAL A 242 13.51 18.84 19.39
N ALA A 243 13.74 20.03 18.85
CA ALA A 243 12.71 21.05 18.71
C ALA A 243 11.62 20.63 17.70
N LEU A 244 11.98 20.01 16.57
CA LEU A 244 11.03 19.42 15.61
C LEU A 244 10.18 18.33 16.27
N ASP A 245 10.79 17.50 17.10
CA ASP A 245 10.08 16.45 17.84
C ASP A 245 9.07 17.02 18.83
N ARG A 246 9.50 17.98 19.65
CA ARG A 246 8.62 18.65 20.61
C ARG A 246 7.47 19.41 19.95
N ALA A 247 7.71 19.99 18.77
CA ALA A 247 6.69 20.69 18.00
C ALA A 247 5.75 19.74 17.23
N GLU A 248 5.94 18.42 17.33
CA GLU A 248 5.23 17.40 16.56
C GLU A 248 5.24 17.71 15.04
N ALA A 249 6.40 18.19 14.56
CA ALA A 249 6.59 18.51 13.15
C ALA A 249 6.26 17.29 12.27
N PRO A 250 5.75 17.50 11.03
CA PRO A 250 5.44 16.42 10.12
C PRO A 250 6.60 15.43 10.01
N GLU A 251 6.27 14.16 10.11
CA GLU A 251 7.23 13.07 10.17
C GLU A 251 8.20 13.06 8.96
N GLN A 252 7.80 13.59 7.80
CA GLN A 252 8.69 13.73 6.64
C GLN A 252 9.78 14.79 6.87
N GLU A 253 9.43 15.93 7.47
CA GLU A 253 10.37 17.01 7.79
C GLU A 253 11.43 16.55 8.80
N PHE A 254 11.00 15.85 9.86
CA PHE A 254 11.93 15.27 10.83
C PHE A 254 12.91 14.29 10.18
N GLN A 255 12.43 13.43 9.28
CA GLN A 255 13.27 12.43 8.60
C GLN A 255 14.27 13.06 7.62
N GLU A 256 13.87 14.11 6.93
CA GLU A 256 14.74 14.84 6.02
C GLU A 256 15.86 15.55 6.80
N ALA A 257 15.50 16.22 7.91
CA ALA A 257 16.48 16.82 8.81
C ALA A 257 17.42 15.74 9.38
N LEU A 258 16.89 14.66 9.94
CA LEU A 258 17.71 13.59 10.54
C LEU A 258 18.63 12.93 9.52
N GLY A 259 18.12 12.60 8.33
CA GLY A 259 18.94 12.05 7.24
C GLY A 259 20.09 12.98 6.87
N HIS A 260 19.80 14.28 6.71
CA HIS A 260 20.82 15.27 6.42
C HIS A 260 21.87 15.40 7.54
N TYR A 261 21.46 15.35 8.81
CA TYR A 261 22.40 15.33 9.94
C TYR A 261 23.33 14.10 9.92
N LEU A 262 22.78 12.91 9.63
CA LEU A 262 23.55 11.67 9.56
C LEU A 262 24.53 11.70 8.36
N ASP A 263 24.12 12.26 7.23
CA ASP A 263 24.99 12.44 6.06
C ASP A 263 26.17 13.38 6.34
N LEU A 264 25.91 14.50 7.03
CA LEU A 264 26.97 15.42 7.47
C LEU A 264 27.91 14.74 8.48
N SER A 265 27.35 14.00 9.43
CA SER A 265 28.11 13.33 10.49
C SER A 265 29.02 12.22 9.95
N THR A 266 28.54 11.47 8.96
CA THR A 266 29.34 10.43 8.29
C THR A 266 30.41 11.04 7.38
N SER A 267 30.11 12.15 6.70
CA SER A 267 31.08 12.84 5.83
C SER A 267 32.22 13.50 6.62
N ALA A 268 31.96 13.95 7.84
CA ALA A 268 32.95 14.60 8.70
C ALA A 268 33.99 13.63 9.29
N GLN A 269 33.76 12.31 9.24
CA GLN A 269 34.61 11.31 9.90
C GLN A 269 35.13 10.25 8.92
N HIS A 270 36.43 9.92 9.00
CA HIS A 270 37.02 8.82 8.21
C HIS A 270 36.48 7.44 8.62
N ARG A 271 36.04 7.28 9.88
CA ARG A 271 35.44 6.06 10.42
C ARG A 271 34.29 6.43 11.37
N PRO A 272 33.10 5.81 11.23
CA PRO A 272 31.98 6.08 12.13
C PRO A 272 32.29 5.68 13.57
N THR A 273 31.88 6.50 14.54
CA THR A 273 31.90 6.10 15.96
C THR A 273 30.85 5.02 16.25
N PRO A 274 30.96 4.27 17.37
CA PRO A 274 29.91 3.35 17.81
C PRO A 274 28.55 4.02 17.96
N GLU A 275 28.51 5.24 18.50
CA GLU A 275 27.28 6.02 18.71
C GLU A 275 26.65 6.44 17.37
N LEU A 276 27.46 6.88 16.41
CA LEU A 276 26.98 7.20 15.06
C LEU A 276 26.45 5.94 14.35
N THR A 277 27.13 4.81 14.51
CA THR A 277 26.68 3.52 13.98
C THR A 277 25.34 3.10 14.60
N GLN A 278 25.19 3.27 15.91
CA GLN A 278 23.94 3.00 16.62
C GLN A 278 22.82 3.95 16.17
N ALA A 279 23.10 5.24 15.99
CA ALA A 279 22.12 6.22 15.49
C ALA A 279 21.65 5.88 14.07
N ILE A 280 22.56 5.46 13.18
CA ILE A 280 22.21 4.98 11.82
C ILE A 280 21.35 3.72 11.89
N ALA A 281 21.65 2.78 12.79
CA ALA A 281 20.86 1.57 12.98
C ALA A 281 19.44 1.90 13.47
N LEU A 282 19.30 2.77 14.47
CA LEU A 282 18.01 3.23 14.99
C LEU A 282 17.20 3.96 13.91
N PHE A 283 17.83 4.83 13.12
CA PHE A 283 17.20 5.50 11.99
C PHE A 283 16.69 4.50 10.94
N ALA A 284 17.51 3.51 10.59
CA ALA A 284 17.13 2.46 9.65
C ALA A 284 15.99 1.58 10.19
N GLU A 285 16.00 1.22 11.48
CA GLU A 285 14.91 0.49 12.14
C GLU A 285 13.62 1.31 12.16
N GLN A 286 13.68 2.56 12.60
CA GLN A 286 12.54 3.46 12.63
C GLN A 286 11.88 3.57 11.24
N ARG A 287 12.69 3.83 10.21
CA ARG A 287 12.21 3.95 8.82
C ARG A 287 11.60 2.63 8.32
N ARG A 288 12.20 1.49 8.67
CA ARG A 288 11.68 0.16 8.30
C ARG A 288 10.32 -0.13 8.95
N ASN A 289 10.21 0.07 10.26
CA ASN A 289 9.01 -0.25 11.03
C ASN A 289 7.82 0.63 10.62
N ARG A 290 8.04 1.92 10.37
CA ARG A 290 6.99 2.84 9.87
C ARG A 290 6.38 2.37 8.55
N MET A 291 7.22 1.78 7.69
CA MET A 291 6.78 1.30 6.39
C MET A 291 6.09 -0.07 6.47
N ARG A 292 6.41 -0.94 7.44
CA ARG A 292 6.15 -2.39 7.34
C ARG A 292 5.62 -3.10 8.59
N GLY A 293 5.44 -2.44 9.73
CA GLY A 293 5.23 -3.19 10.98
C GLY A 293 6.55 -3.73 11.54
N PRO A 294 6.63 -4.06 12.84
CA PRO A 294 7.70 -4.92 13.35
C PRO A 294 7.61 -6.29 12.67
N LEU A 295 8.76 -6.83 12.30
CA LEU A 295 8.89 -8.21 11.82
C LEU A 295 9.55 -9.03 12.92
N ASP A 296 8.90 -10.13 13.31
CA ASP A 296 9.48 -11.06 14.27
C ASP A 296 10.78 -11.69 13.71
N ASP A 297 11.73 -11.93 14.60
CA ASP A 297 12.94 -12.70 14.33
C ASP A 297 12.67 -14.19 14.63
N PRO A 298 12.98 -15.15 13.72
CA PRO A 298 13.62 -14.98 12.42
C PRO A 298 12.73 -14.27 11.39
N LEU A 299 13.33 -13.34 10.63
CA LEU A 299 12.66 -12.56 9.59
C LEU A 299 11.80 -13.44 8.66
N PHE A 300 10.49 -13.16 8.59
CA PHE A 300 9.47 -13.96 7.88
C PHE A 300 9.30 -15.42 8.35
N GLY A 301 9.61 -15.72 9.61
CA GLY A 301 9.45 -17.06 10.18
C GLY A 301 10.51 -18.05 9.70
N GLY A 302 11.72 -17.58 9.39
CA GLY A 302 12.82 -18.45 8.93
C GLY A 302 12.73 -18.85 7.45
N LEU A 303 12.05 -18.03 6.65
CA LEU A 303 11.88 -18.21 5.20
C LEU A 303 13.23 -18.38 4.48
N GLN A 304 13.32 -19.38 3.60
CA GLN A 304 14.46 -19.56 2.71
C GLN A 304 14.17 -19.03 1.30
N TRP A 305 15.06 -18.18 0.79
CA TRP A 305 14.99 -17.75 -0.61
C TRP A 305 15.58 -18.83 -1.51
N ILE A 306 14.95 -19.07 -2.66
CA ILE A 306 15.46 -20.00 -3.66
C ILE A 306 15.62 -19.31 -5.01
N SER A 307 16.78 -19.54 -5.62
CA SER A 307 17.12 -19.15 -6.99
C SER A 307 16.52 -20.12 -8.02
N LEU A 308 16.64 -19.78 -9.30
CA LEU A 308 16.29 -20.67 -10.41
C LEU A 308 16.92 -22.07 -10.29
N GLY A 309 18.20 -22.15 -9.94
CA GLY A 309 18.92 -23.42 -9.82
C GLY A 309 18.41 -24.28 -8.66
N GLU A 310 18.15 -23.65 -7.51
CA GLU A 310 17.59 -24.35 -6.35
C GLU A 310 16.14 -24.80 -6.59
N PHE A 311 15.35 -23.97 -7.29
CA PHE A 311 14.02 -24.36 -7.72
C PHE A 311 14.06 -25.56 -8.68
N ARG A 312 14.96 -25.55 -9.68
CA ARG A 312 15.19 -26.70 -10.58
C ARG A 312 15.46 -27.99 -9.79
N ASN A 313 16.34 -27.93 -8.79
CA ASN A 313 16.67 -29.10 -7.98
C ASN A 313 15.48 -29.63 -7.18
N LYS A 314 14.56 -28.75 -6.76
CA LYS A 314 13.35 -29.15 -6.02
C LYS A 314 12.30 -29.84 -6.90
N VAL A 315 12.24 -29.50 -8.19
CA VAL A 315 11.24 -30.05 -9.13
C VAL A 315 11.76 -31.21 -9.99
N ALA A 316 13.09 -31.45 -9.98
CA ALA A 316 13.71 -32.50 -10.77
C ALA A 316 13.24 -33.90 -10.37
N GLY A 317 12.89 -34.71 -11.37
CA GLY A 317 12.42 -36.09 -11.21
C GLY A 317 11.00 -36.22 -10.63
N LYS A 318 10.29 -35.11 -10.37
CA LYS A 318 8.96 -35.10 -9.77
C LYS A 318 7.86 -35.05 -10.83
N SER A 319 6.78 -35.79 -10.59
CA SER A 319 5.53 -35.62 -11.34
C SER A 319 4.80 -34.34 -10.89
N ILE A 320 4.43 -33.49 -11.84
CA ILE A 320 3.84 -32.17 -11.53
C ILE A 320 2.49 -32.03 -12.19
N CYS A 321 1.49 -31.58 -11.43
CA CYS A 321 0.24 -31.08 -11.99
C CYS A 321 0.04 -29.59 -11.72
N LEU A 322 -0.42 -28.88 -12.74
CA LEU A 322 -0.91 -27.50 -12.62
C LEU A 322 -2.43 -27.54 -12.62
N VAL A 323 -3.05 -26.96 -11.59
CA VAL A 323 -4.51 -26.94 -11.46
C VAL A 323 -5.03 -25.54 -11.81
N ALA A 324 -5.83 -25.47 -12.87
CA ALA A 324 -6.46 -24.22 -13.28
C ALA A 324 -7.58 -23.78 -12.32
N ASN A 325 -7.92 -22.49 -12.37
CA ASN A 325 -9.07 -21.92 -11.67
C ASN A 325 -10.30 -21.86 -12.59
N SER A 326 -10.56 -22.88 -13.40
CA SER A 326 -11.69 -22.91 -14.35
C SER A 326 -12.93 -23.58 -13.74
N GLY A 327 -14.11 -23.18 -14.22
CA GLY A 327 -15.40 -23.71 -13.78
C GLY A 327 -15.48 -25.24 -13.84
N LYS A 328 -15.00 -25.84 -14.94
CA LYS A 328 -14.98 -27.30 -15.15
C LYS A 328 -14.28 -28.09 -14.05
N VAL A 329 -13.26 -27.53 -13.39
CA VAL A 329 -12.59 -28.24 -12.29
C VAL A 329 -13.56 -28.45 -11.14
N GLY A 330 -14.43 -27.47 -10.85
CA GLY A 330 -15.40 -27.49 -9.76
C GLY A 330 -16.49 -28.57 -9.87
N GLU A 331 -16.54 -29.30 -10.98
CA GLU A 331 -17.52 -30.36 -11.25
C GLU A 331 -16.82 -31.70 -11.61
N SER A 332 -15.49 -31.76 -11.50
CA SER A 332 -14.68 -32.81 -12.12
C SER A 332 -14.52 -34.14 -11.38
N GLY A 333 -14.64 -34.16 -10.05
CA GLY A 333 -14.28 -35.33 -9.23
C GLY A 333 -12.79 -35.70 -9.23
N LYS A 334 -11.90 -34.80 -9.71
CA LYS A 334 -10.46 -35.10 -9.89
C LYS A 334 -9.60 -34.97 -8.64
N GLY A 335 -10.17 -34.66 -7.48
CA GLY A 335 -9.39 -34.31 -6.30
C GLY A 335 -8.38 -35.37 -5.87
N ALA A 336 -8.78 -36.65 -5.89
CA ALA A 336 -7.88 -37.76 -5.55
C ALA A 336 -6.74 -37.95 -6.57
N GLU A 337 -7.02 -37.73 -7.85
CA GLU A 337 -6.03 -37.78 -8.93
C GLU A 337 -5.01 -36.64 -8.80
N ILE A 338 -5.47 -35.42 -8.52
CA ILE A 338 -4.63 -34.23 -8.31
C ILE A 338 -3.70 -34.44 -7.12
N ASP A 339 -4.22 -34.96 -6.00
CA ASP A 339 -3.41 -35.20 -4.80
C ASP A 339 -2.40 -36.36 -4.97
N GLY A 340 -2.50 -37.14 -6.05
CA GLY A 340 -1.60 -38.25 -6.37
C GLY A 340 -0.27 -37.88 -7.04
N TYR A 341 -0.11 -36.63 -7.51
CA TYR A 341 1.16 -36.16 -8.09
C TYR A 341 2.21 -35.96 -6.99
N ASP A 342 3.48 -35.79 -7.34
CA ASP A 342 4.52 -35.40 -6.38
C ASP A 342 4.43 -33.92 -6.00
N LEU A 343 4.06 -33.06 -6.95
CA LEU A 343 3.92 -31.62 -6.75
C LEU A 343 2.61 -31.10 -7.36
N VAL A 344 1.79 -30.46 -6.54
CA VAL A 344 0.55 -29.79 -6.94
C VAL A 344 0.77 -28.28 -6.96
N VAL A 345 0.61 -27.69 -8.14
CA VAL A 345 0.78 -26.25 -8.38
C VAL A 345 -0.58 -25.57 -8.53
N ARG A 346 -0.79 -24.48 -7.78
CA ARG A 346 -2.03 -23.68 -7.83
C ARG A 346 -1.76 -22.21 -8.02
N PHE A 347 -2.77 -21.48 -8.48
CA PHE A 347 -2.63 -20.09 -8.91
C PHE A 347 -3.52 -19.13 -8.14
N ASN A 348 -2.94 -18.03 -7.64
CA ASN A 348 -3.64 -16.87 -7.12
C ASN A 348 -4.77 -17.24 -6.14
N SER A 349 -6.02 -17.04 -6.55
CA SER A 349 -7.24 -17.23 -5.77
C SER A 349 -7.85 -18.63 -5.88
N TYR A 350 -7.02 -19.66 -5.99
CA TYR A 350 -7.47 -21.05 -6.05
C TYR A 350 -8.39 -21.41 -4.88
N LYS A 351 -9.38 -22.27 -5.14
CA LYS A 351 -10.29 -22.82 -4.14
C LYS A 351 -9.93 -24.28 -3.84
N ILE A 352 -9.88 -24.62 -2.55
CA ILE A 352 -9.76 -26.01 -2.11
C ILE A 352 -11.16 -26.58 -1.96
N ASP A 353 -11.44 -27.60 -2.75
CA ASP A 353 -12.61 -28.45 -2.72
C ASP A 353 -12.07 -29.88 -2.88
N ALA A 354 -12.10 -30.65 -1.80
CA ALA A 354 -11.41 -31.93 -1.74
C ALA A 354 -11.84 -32.91 -2.84
N VAL A 355 -13.11 -32.86 -3.26
CA VAL A 355 -13.65 -33.77 -4.28
C VAL A 355 -13.17 -33.38 -5.67
N HIS A 356 -13.09 -32.08 -5.92
CA HIS A 356 -12.95 -31.52 -7.26
C HIS A 356 -11.54 -31.03 -7.56
N THR A 357 -10.95 -30.32 -6.61
CA THR A 357 -9.63 -29.70 -6.76
C THR A 357 -8.55 -30.41 -5.95
N GLY A 358 -8.90 -31.32 -5.05
CA GLY A 358 -7.94 -31.98 -4.13
C GLY A 358 -7.65 -31.09 -2.92
N LYS A 359 -6.84 -31.60 -1.98
CA LYS A 359 -6.50 -30.89 -0.72
C LYS A 359 -5.10 -30.29 -0.74
N ARG A 360 -4.19 -30.79 -1.57
CA ARG A 360 -2.76 -30.46 -1.50
C ARG A 360 -2.42 -29.22 -2.32
N THR A 361 -1.48 -28.42 -1.83
CA THR A 361 -0.85 -27.31 -2.55
C THR A 361 0.61 -27.25 -2.13
N ASP A 362 1.49 -27.77 -2.98
CA ASP A 362 2.93 -27.79 -2.68
C ASP A 362 3.58 -26.49 -3.16
N ILE A 363 3.16 -26.01 -4.34
CA ILE A 363 3.65 -24.77 -4.94
C ILE A 363 2.46 -23.83 -5.17
N HIS A 364 2.50 -22.65 -4.56
CA HIS A 364 1.57 -21.58 -4.90
C HIS A 364 2.24 -20.50 -5.73
N VAL A 365 1.67 -20.28 -6.92
CA VAL A 365 2.08 -19.23 -7.85
C VAL A 365 1.09 -18.07 -7.75
N SER A 366 1.59 -16.88 -7.43
CA SER A 366 0.75 -15.70 -7.26
C SER A 366 1.30 -14.50 -8.04
N ILE A 367 0.44 -13.62 -8.54
CA ILE A 367 0.86 -12.30 -9.01
C ILE A 367 0.95 -11.34 -7.83
N HIS A 368 2.01 -10.53 -7.79
CA HIS A 368 2.28 -9.58 -6.71
C HIS A 368 1.18 -8.52 -6.52
N LYS A 369 0.26 -8.37 -7.48
CA LYS A 369 -0.84 -7.39 -7.45
C LYS A 369 -2.04 -7.84 -6.62
N HIS A 370 -2.26 -9.15 -6.43
CA HIS A 370 -3.42 -9.67 -5.66
C HIS A 370 -2.98 -10.29 -4.33
N GLY A 371 -3.86 -10.27 -3.33
CA GLY A 371 -3.58 -10.70 -1.95
C GLY A 371 -4.20 -12.05 -1.58
N PHE A 372 -4.65 -12.84 -2.56
CA PHE A 372 -5.37 -14.08 -2.30
C PHE A 372 -4.44 -15.24 -1.95
N ASN A 373 -4.80 -16.01 -0.91
CA ASN A 373 -4.09 -17.19 -0.43
C ASN A 373 -2.61 -16.95 -0.02
N TRP A 374 -2.26 -15.73 0.39
CA TRP A 374 -0.91 -15.41 0.90
C TRP A 374 -0.67 -15.97 2.31
N ASP A 375 -1.74 -16.15 3.07
CA ASP A 375 -1.82 -16.74 4.40
C ASP A 375 -1.86 -18.28 4.39
N ARG A 376 -2.15 -18.90 3.24
CA ARG A 376 -2.26 -20.35 3.12
C ARG A 376 -0.89 -21.02 3.18
N PRO A 377 -0.71 -22.05 4.03
CA PRO A 377 0.56 -22.75 4.16
C PRO A 377 0.87 -23.53 2.89
N VAL A 378 2.07 -23.35 2.36
CA VAL A 378 2.61 -24.07 1.19
C VAL A 378 4.10 -24.37 1.40
N ASP A 379 4.67 -25.29 0.64
CA ASP A 379 6.12 -25.52 0.73
C ASP A 379 6.89 -24.42 -0.01
N ILE A 380 6.51 -24.15 -1.26
CA ILE A 380 7.15 -23.15 -2.13
C ILE A 380 6.12 -22.10 -2.56
N ARG A 381 6.48 -20.82 -2.42
CA ARG A 381 5.74 -19.71 -3.02
C ARG A 381 6.55 -19.06 -4.12
N LEU A 382 5.97 -18.93 -5.31
CA LEU A 382 6.53 -18.15 -6.41
C LEU A 382 5.62 -16.94 -6.65
N VAL A 383 6.19 -15.75 -6.58
CA VAL A 383 5.44 -14.52 -6.80
C VAL A 383 5.95 -13.85 -8.06
N PHE A 384 5.07 -13.61 -9.02
CA PHE A 384 5.42 -12.98 -10.29
C PHE A 384 5.09 -11.48 -10.30
N GLY A 385 5.93 -10.69 -10.96
CA GLY A 385 5.70 -9.26 -11.10
C GLY A 385 6.63 -8.62 -12.10
N GLY A 386 6.13 -7.63 -12.85
CA GLY A 386 6.89 -7.08 -13.98
C GLY A 386 7.94 -6.03 -13.61
N ILE A 387 7.61 -5.22 -12.61
CA ILE A 387 8.43 -4.10 -12.14
C ILE A 387 9.11 -4.53 -10.83
N SER A 388 10.45 -4.50 -10.79
CA SER A 388 11.23 -4.98 -9.64
C SER A 388 10.85 -4.28 -8.33
N ASN A 389 10.75 -2.95 -8.35
CA ASN A 389 10.44 -2.18 -7.14
C ASN A 389 9.04 -2.49 -6.60
N ASP A 390 8.03 -2.56 -7.47
CA ASP A 390 6.65 -2.88 -7.05
C ASP A 390 6.53 -4.33 -6.59
N TRP A 391 7.26 -5.26 -7.22
CA TRP A 391 7.31 -6.65 -6.80
C TRP A 391 7.96 -6.78 -5.42
N LYS A 392 9.12 -6.13 -5.21
CA LYS A 392 9.78 -6.05 -3.91
C LYS A 392 8.80 -5.46 -2.90
N TYR A 393 8.15 -4.34 -3.21
CA TYR A 393 7.15 -3.73 -2.33
C TYR A 393 6.00 -4.69 -1.97
N SER A 394 5.44 -5.41 -2.94
CA SER A 394 4.37 -6.37 -2.70
C SER A 394 4.81 -7.54 -1.81
N LEU A 395 5.94 -8.18 -2.12
CA LEU A 395 6.50 -9.23 -1.26
C LEU A 395 6.70 -8.70 0.16
N ARG A 396 7.26 -7.50 0.23
CA ARG A 396 7.62 -6.86 1.48
C ARG A 396 6.43 -6.61 2.41
N ASN A 397 5.23 -6.45 1.88
CA ASN A 397 4.02 -6.08 2.62
C ASN A 397 2.98 -7.19 2.73
N ARG A 398 3.12 -8.29 1.98
CA ARG A 398 2.08 -9.32 1.89
C ARG A 398 2.53 -10.70 2.32
N LEU A 399 3.84 -10.95 2.41
CA LEU A 399 4.35 -12.21 2.93
C LEU A 399 3.88 -12.41 4.36
N VAL A 400 3.26 -13.56 4.60
CA VAL A 400 2.85 -13.99 5.94
C VAL A 400 3.97 -14.88 6.49
N PRO A 401 4.57 -14.54 7.65
CA PRO A 401 5.56 -15.40 8.31
C PRO A 401 5.01 -16.81 8.53
N GLY A 402 5.81 -17.83 8.21
CA GLY A 402 5.42 -19.25 8.38
C GLY A 402 4.43 -19.80 7.35
N ALA A 403 3.82 -18.98 6.50
CA ALA A 403 2.90 -19.46 5.45
C ALA A 403 3.61 -20.11 4.24
N GLN A 404 4.94 -20.02 4.17
CA GLN A 404 5.75 -20.72 3.17
C GLN A 404 7.13 -21.02 3.73
N LYS A 405 7.72 -22.16 3.32
CA LYS A 405 9.10 -22.50 3.68
C LYS A 405 10.11 -21.89 2.72
N PHE A 406 9.79 -21.91 1.43
CA PHE A 406 10.63 -21.37 0.36
C PHE A 406 9.93 -20.26 -0.42
N LEU A 407 10.68 -19.22 -0.80
CA LEU A 407 10.22 -18.14 -1.66
C LEU A 407 11.17 -17.95 -2.85
N GLY A 408 10.62 -17.89 -4.06
CA GLY A 408 11.40 -17.58 -5.26
C GLY A 408 12.02 -16.18 -5.19
N ASP A 409 13.31 -16.08 -5.51
CA ASP A 409 14.04 -14.82 -5.57
C ASP A 409 13.75 -14.02 -6.86
N GLU A 410 14.50 -12.93 -7.06
CA GLU A 410 14.33 -12.05 -8.20
C GLU A 410 14.59 -12.73 -9.56
N SER A 411 15.34 -13.84 -9.60
CA SER A 411 15.57 -14.62 -10.82
C SER A 411 14.28 -15.31 -11.31
N LEU A 412 13.39 -15.68 -10.39
CA LEU A 412 12.11 -16.36 -10.67
C LEU A 412 10.93 -15.39 -10.84
N ARG A 413 11.16 -14.08 -10.69
CA ARG A 413 10.12 -13.04 -10.67
C ARG A 413 9.30 -12.95 -11.97
N TRP A 414 9.91 -13.19 -13.12
CA TRP A 414 9.23 -13.05 -14.41
C TRP A 414 9.80 -14.02 -15.45
N PRO A 415 9.48 -15.33 -15.38
CA PRO A 415 10.17 -16.36 -16.14
C PRO A 415 10.32 -16.06 -17.64
N LEU A 416 9.21 -15.75 -18.32
CA LEU A 416 9.22 -15.50 -19.76
C LEU A 416 10.16 -14.35 -20.16
N ARG A 417 10.18 -13.27 -19.36
CA ARG A 417 10.96 -12.04 -19.65
C ARG A 417 12.40 -12.12 -19.13
N ASN A 418 12.58 -12.58 -17.90
CA ASN A 418 13.87 -12.53 -17.21
C ASN A 418 14.76 -13.71 -17.59
N ILE A 419 14.18 -14.91 -17.73
CA ILE A 419 14.90 -16.15 -18.04
C ILE A 419 14.86 -16.36 -19.55
N GLY A 420 13.67 -16.36 -20.14
CA GLY A 420 13.49 -16.58 -21.58
C GLY A 420 13.97 -15.44 -22.47
N LYS A 421 14.18 -14.25 -21.91
CA LYS A 421 14.55 -13.02 -22.66
C LYS A 421 13.62 -12.69 -23.82
N LEU A 422 12.37 -13.17 -23.78
CA LEU A 422 11.37 -12.91 -24.82
C LEU A 422 10.80 -11.50 -24.65
N GLY A 423 11.17 -10.60 -25.54
CA GLY A 423 10.69 -9.22 -25.54
C GLY A 423 9.21 -9.07 -25.91
N ASN A 424 8.71 -7.84 -25.84
CA ASN A 424 7.34 -7.51 -26.23
C ASN A 424 7.13 -7.54 -27.76
N ASP A 425 8.21 -7.59 -28.53
CA ASP A 425 8.20 -7.81 -29.98
C ASP A 425 7.80 -9.24 -30.34
N VAL A 426 8.26 -10.23 -29.56
CA VAL A 426 7.93 -11.65 -29.79
C VAL A 426 6.65 -12.05 -29.08
N TRP A 427 6.41 -11.55 -27.88
CA TRP A 427 5.21 -11.85 -27.11
C TRP A 427 4.64 -10.56 -26.51
N PRO A 428 3.79 -9.81 -27.24
CA PRO A 428 3.34 -8.48 -26.83
C PRO A 428 2.49 -8.46 -25.56
N ALA A 429 1.67 -9.50 -25.35
CA ALA A 429 0.77 -9.59 -24.21
C ALA A 429 1.53 -9.79 -22.88
N ILE A 430 0.92 -9.37 -21.77
CA ILE A 430 1.44 -9.74 -20.45
C ILE A 430 1.09 -11.22 -20.21
N PRO A 431 2.05 -12.12 -19.96
CA PRO A 431 1.76 -13.53 -19.73
C PRO A 431 1.04 -13.74 -18.39
N THR A 432 0.11 -14.70 -18.34
CA THR A 432 -0.60 -15.10 -17.12
C THR A 432 0.34 -15.76 -16.10
N SER A 433 -0.08 -15.83 -14.84
CA SER A 433 0.64 -16.60 -13.82
C SER A 433 0.75 -18.08 -14.19
N GLY A 434 -0.33 -18.63 -14.78
CA GLY A 434 -0.37 -20.00 -15.29
C GLY A 434 0.69 -20.24 -16.34
N PHE A 435 0.74 -19.36 -17.35
CA PHE A 435 1.68 -19.49 -18.46
C PHE A 435 3.13 -19.26 -18.05
N ASN A 436 3.44 -18.28 -17.19
CA ASN A 436 4.81 -18.10 -16.68
C ASN A 436 5.32 -19.35 -15.95
N MET A 437 4.47 -19.98 -15.14
CA MET A 437 4.84 -21.21 -14.43
C MET A 437 5.02 -22.38 -15.39
N LEU A 438 4.10 -22.52 -16.34
CA LEU A 438 4.16 -23.56 -17.36
C LEU A 438 5.45 -23.44 -18.19
N TRP A 439 5.71 -22.25 -18.71
CA TRP A 439 6.92 -21.95 -19.46
C TRP A 439 8.19 -22.23 -18.64
N LEU A 440 8.19 -21.87 -17.34
CA LEU A 440 9.32 -22.15 -16.45
C LEU A 440 9.59 -23.65 -16.32
N LEU A 441 8.55 -24.46 -16.10
CA LEU A 441 8.69 -25.91 -15.96
C LEU A 441 9.09 -26.57 -17.28
N ASP A 442 8.56 -26.10 -18.40
CA ASP A 442 8.96 -26.54 -19.73
C ASP A 442 10.44 -26.23 -19.99
N PHE A 443 10.85 -24.98 -19.75
CA PHE A 443 12.24 -24.51 -19.90
C PHE A 443 13.23 -25.29 -19.05
N LEU A 444 12.86 -25.63 -17.81
CA LEU A 444 13.74 -26.39 -16.92
C LEU A 444 13.92 -27.84 -17.37
N ASP A 445 12.89 -28.43 -17.98
CA ASP A 445 12.88 -29.79 -18.53
C ASP A 445 13.52 -30.85 -17.63
N VAL A 446 13.09 -30.87 -16.36
CA VAL A 446 13.60 -31.83 -15.36
C VAL A 446 12.52 -32.71 -14.74
N SER A 447 11.25 -32.49 -15.09
CA SER A 447 10.11 -33.20 -14.52
C SER A 447 9.59 -34.20 -15.54
N PRO A 448 9.61 -35.52 -15.24
CA PRO A 448 9.21 -36.56 -16.19
C PRO A 448 7.72 -36.54 -16.52
N THR A 449 6.90 -35.88 -15.69
CA THR A 449 5.46 -35.72 -15.94
C THR A 449 5.07 -34.27 -15.71
N LEU A 450 4.39 -33.68 -16.68
CA LEU A 450 3.85 -32.32 -16.59
C LEU A 450 2.42 -32.27 -17.16
N ASP A 451 1.45 -32.31 -16.24
CA ASP A 451 0.03 -32.35 -16.57
C ASP A 451 -0.68 -31.05 -16.19
N LEU A 452 -1.51 -30.55 -17.11
CA LEU A 452 -2.39 -29.40 -16.90
C LEU A 452 -3.81 -29.90 -16.69
N ILE A 453 -4.37 -29.61 -15.52
CA ILE A 453 -5.72 -30.04 -15.14
C ILE A 453 -6.67 -28.84 -15.19
N GLY A 454 -7.66 -28.92 -16.07
CA GLY A 454 -8.72 -27.90 -16.20
C GLY A 454 -8.32 -26.65 -16.97
N PHE A 455 -7.21 -26.67 -17.72
CA PHE A 455 -6.80 -25.54 -18.56
C PHE A 455 -7.69 -25.42 -19.80
N ASP A 456 -8.83 -24.76 -19.64
CA ASP A 456 -9.78 -24.43 -20.71
C ASP A 456 -9.77 -22.94 -21.05
N PHE A 457 -8.76 -22.21 -20.57
CA PHE A 457 -8.56 -20.78 -20.86
C PHE A 457 -9.78 -19.92 -20.50
N TYR A 458 -10.48 -20.30 -19.42
CA TYR A 458 -11.68 -19.66 -18.89
C TYR A 458 -12.94 -19.77 -19.78
N GLU A 459 -12.95 -20.71 -20.74
CA GLU A 459 -14.16 -21.01 -21.51
C GLU A 459 -15.34 -21.42 -20.61
N SER A 460 -15.08 -22.11 -19.48
CA SER A 460 -16.12 -22.47 -18.48
C SER A 460 -16.29 -21.46 -17.34
N GLY A 461 -15.69 -20.27 -17.44
CA GLY A 461 -15.66 -19.30 -16.36
C GLY A 461 -14.66 -19.67 -15.25
N ALA A 462 -14.79 -19.02 -14.10
CA ALA A 462 -13.82 -19.11 -13.01
C ALA A 462 -14.34 -19.95 -11.83
N TYR A 463 -13.46 -20.76 -11.24
CA TYR A 463 -13.66 -21.46 -9.97
C TYR A 463 -12.59 -21.01 -8.97
N ARG A 464 -12.97 -20.08 -8.09
CA ARG A 464 -12.07 -19.35 -7.17
C ARG A 464 -12.73 -19.19 -5.80
N ILE A 465 -11.98 -18.71 -4.82
CA ILE A 465 -12.56 -18.28 -3.54
C ILE A 465 -13.57 -17.14 -3.74
N ASP A 466 -14.60 -17.07 -2.88
CA ASP A 466 -15.74 -16.17 -3.05
C ASP A 466 -15.35 -14.68 -3.19
N ALA A 467 -14.35 -14.25 -2.41
CA ALA A 467 -13.84 -12.88 -2.49
C ALA A 467 -13.28 -12.52 -3.88
N ALA A 468 -12.75 -13.50 -4.62
CA ALA A 468 -12.16 -13.31 -5.94
C ALA A 468 -13.17 -13.50 -7.09
N MET A 469 -14.35 -14.08 -6.83
CA MET A 469 -15.41 -14.27 -7.84
C MET A 469 -16.00 -12.93 -8.32
N LYS A 470 -15.91 -11.88 -7.49
CA LYS A 470 -16.35 -10.52 -7.84
C LYS A 470 -15.39 -9.78 -8.76
N MET A 471 -14.21 -10.33 -9.03
CA MET A 471 -13.20 -9.70 -9.88
C MET A 471 -13.33 -10.18 -11.33
N PRO A 472 -13.39 -9.26 -12.31
CA PRO A 472 -13.44 -9.65 -13.72
C PRO A 472 -12.17 -10.41 -14.11
N ILE A 473 -12.30 -11.35 -15.04
CA ILE A 473 -11.14 -11.95 -15.71
C ILE A 473 -10.49 -10.84 -16.54
N THR A 474 -9.23 -10.52 -16.23
CA THR A 474 -8.53 -9.42 -16.90
C THR A 474 -8.32 -9.71 -18.38
N SER A 475 -8.66 -8.74 -19.23
CA SER A 475 -8.47 -8.76 -20.68
C SER A 475 -7.06 -8.34 -21.10
N VAL A 476 -6.20 -7.95 -20.15
CA VAL A 476 -4.80 -7.57 -20.42
C VAL A 476 -3.93 -8.78 -20.81
N HIS A 477 -4.45 -10.00 -20.57
CA HIS A 477 -3.83 -11.24 -21.00
C HIS A 477 -4.44 -11.70 -22.33
N GLU A 478 -3.59 -12.19 -23.24
CA GLU A 478 -4.03 -12.82 -24.48
C GLU A 478 -3.99 -14.35 -24.31
N TYR A 479 -5.13 -14.94 -23.97
CA TYR A 479 -5.23 -16.39 -23.71
C TYR A 479 -5.09 -17.24 -24.98
N THR A 480 -5.33 -16.67 -26.16
CA THR A 480 -5.23 -17.38 -27.45
C THR A 480 -3.81 -17.83 -27.75
N SER A 481 -2.84 -16.94 -27.58
CA SER A 481 -1.42 -17.21 -27.82
C SER A 481 -0.87 -18.24 -26.80
N GLU A 482 -1.28 -18.12 -25.53
CA GLU A 482 -0.94 -19.10 -24.49
C GLU A 482 -1.52 -20.49 -24.80
N LYS A 483 -2.79 -20.54 -25.26
CA LYS A 483 -3.43 -21.79 -25.69
C LYS A 483 -2.72 -22.43 -26.86
N ALA A 484 -2.37 -21.66 -27.89
CA ALA A 484 -1.64 -22.18 -29.04
C ALA A 484 -0.29 -22.81 -28.63
N TRP A 485 0.47 -22.11 -27.78
CA TRP A 485 1.75 -22.60 -27.28
C TRP A 485 1.62 -23.90 -26.48
N VAL A 486 0.58 -24.02 -25.65
CA VAL A 486 0.28 -25.23 -24.86
C VAL A 486 -0.04 -26.39 -25.79
N MET A 487 -0.94 -26.17 -26.75
CA MET A 487 -1.42 -27.22 -27.64
C MET A 487 -0.34 -27.71 -28.61
N GLU A 488 0.61 -26.87 -29.01
CA GLU A 488 1.78 -27.26 -29.81
C GLU A 488 2.68 -28.26 -29.07
N ARG A 489 2.72 -28.20 -27.73
CA ARG A 489 3.56 -29.06 -26.88
C ARG A 489 2.82 -30.23 -26.25
N ALA A 490 1.50 -30.32 -26.45
CA ALA A 490 0.69 -31.38 -25.89
C ALA A 490 1.05 -32.73 -26.55
N GLN A 491 1.50 -33.69 -25.75
CA GLN A 491 1.68 -35.08 -26.18
C GLN A 491 0.35 -35.84 -26.16
N SER A 492 -0.53 -35.51 -25.22
CA SER A 492 -1.89 -36.05 -25.20
C SER A 492 -2.89 -35.09 -24.57
N VAL A 493 -4.14 -35.19 -25.00
CA VAL A 493 -5.27 -34.45 -24.44
C VAL A 493 -6.38 -35.46 -24.16
N SER A 494 -6.75 -35.61 -22.89
CA SER A 494 -7.79 -36.54 -22.44
C SER A 494 -8.72 -35.87 -21.45
N GLY A 495 -9.95 -35.59 -21.90
CA GLY A 495 -10.93 -34.84 -21.13
C GLY A 495 -10.40 -33.46 -20.74
N MET A 496 -10.12 -33.27 -19.45
CA MET A 496 -9.59 -32.01 -18.89
C MET A 496 -8.10 -32.05 -18.56
N ARG A 497 -7.41 -33.14 -18.92
CA ARG A 497 -5.96 -33.26 -18.77
C ARG A 497 -5.30 -32.96 -20.11
N ILE A 498 -4.36 -32.03 -20.10
CA ILE A 498 -3.40 -31.82 -21.19
C ILE A 498 -2.04 -32.26 -20.64
N SER A 499 -1.45 -33.29 -21.23
CA SER A 499 -0.14 -33.80 -20.84
C SER A 499 0.92 -33.30 -21.82
N LEU A 500 1.98 -32.67 -21.30
CA LEU A 500 3.10 -32.19 -22.10
C LEU A 500 4.24 -33.20 -22.19
N ARG A 501 4.31 -34.14 -21.24
CA ARG A 501 5.21 -35.30 -21.18
C ARG A 501 4.84 -36.19 -20.02
#